data_AF-A0A9X8VHW1-F1
#
_entry.id   AF-A0A9X8VHW1-F1
#
_cell.length_a   1.000
_cell.length_b   1.000
_cell.length_c   1.000
_cell.angle_alpha   90.00
_cell.angle_beta   90.00
_cell.angle_gamma   90.00
#
_symmetry.space_group_name_H-M   'P 1'
#
loop_
_entity.id
_entity.type
_entity.pdbx_description
1 polymer ?
#
loop_
_entity_poly.entity_id
_entity_poly.type
_entity_poly.pdbx_seq_one_letter_code
_entity_poly.pdbx_strand_id
1 'polypeptide(L)' 'MKRVLTFLSVTAILLLSGCAKQTPYDYAAFHESKPKSILVLPPMNQSPDVKASHSVLASATLPLAEAGYYVMPVA' A
#
# COMPACT_ATOMS: atom_id res chain seq x y z
N MET A 1 16.14 -40.48 -4.72
CA MET A 1 15.34 -39.59 -5.61
C MET A 1 14.34 -38.73 -4.83
N LYS A 2 13.48 -39.29 -3.96
CA LYS A 2 12.50 -38.50 -3.16
C LYS A 2 13.12 -37.37 -2.32
N ARG A 3 14.25 -37.61 -1.65
CA ARG A 3 14.96 -36.60 -0.84
C ARG A 3 15.45 -35.40 -1.66
N VAL A 4 15.95 -35.64 -2.88
CA VAL A 4 16.41 -34.58 -3.79
C VAL A 4 15.24 -33.72 -4.27
N LEU A 5 14.09 -34.35 -4.56
CA LEU A 5 12.87 -33.64 -4.93
C LEU A 5 12.35 -32.75 -3.79
N THR A 6 12.45 -33.20 -2.54
CA THR A 6 12.06 -32.41 -1.36
C THR A 6 12.96 -31.18 -1.17
N PHE A 7 14.28 -31.33 -1.32
CA PHE A 7 15.22 -30.20 -1.22
C PHE A 7 15.00 -29.16 -2.33
N LEU A 8 14.70 -29.60 -3.56
CA LEU A 8 14.42 -28.70 -4.67
C LEU A 8 13.15 -27.87 -4.42
N SER A 9 12.09 -28.52 -3.89
CA SER A 9 10.83 -27.85 -3.55
C SER A 9 11.00 -26.79 -2.46
N VAL A 10 11.73 -27.10 -1.39
CA VAL A 10 12.01 -26.14 -0.32
C VAL A 10 12.79 -24.93 -0.83
N THR A 11 13.79 -25.17 -1.68
CA THR A 11 14.60 -24.09 -2.27
C THR A 11 13.77 -23.19 -3.19
N ALA A 12 12.87 -23.77 -3.98
CA ALA A 12 11.97 -23.00 -4.84
C ALA A 12 11.02 -22.09 -4.04
N ILE A 13 10.50 -22.57 -2.90
CA ILE A 13 9.63 -21.78 -2.02
C ILE A 13 10.38 -20.59 -1.42
N LEU A 14 11.64 -20.77 -1.02
CA LEU A 14 12.47 -19.67 -0.50
C LEU A 14 12.76 -18.61 -1.58
N LEU A 15 13.00 -19.01 -2.83
CA LEU A 15 13.27 -18.07 -3.93
C LEU A 15 12.05 -17.23 -4.32
N LEU A 16 10.83 -17.70 -4.03
CA LEU A 16 9.58 -16.95 -4.28
C LEU A 16 9.17 -16.04 -3.11
N SER A 17 9.98 -15.93 -2.06
CA SER A 17 9.68 -15.03 -0.95
C SER A 17 10.03 -13.56 -1.30
N GLY A 18 9.00 -12.71 -1.40
CA GLY A 18 9.11 -11.33 -1.87
C GLY A 18 8.48 -10.29 -0.93
N CYS A 19 8.45 -10.54 0.38
CA CYS A 19 7.85 -9.59 1.31
C CYS A 19 8.77 -8.39 1.53
N ALA A 20 8.57 -7.32 0.75
CA ALA A 20 9.24 -6.05 0.94
C ALA A 20 8.58 -5.29 2.10
N LYS A 21 9.28 -5.17 3.23
CA LYS A 21 8.82 -4.40 4.39
C LYS A 21 9.08 -2.91 4.16
N GLN A 22 8.02 -2.11 4.21
CA GLN A 22 8.13 -0.65 4.18
C GLN A 22 8.68 -0.13 5.52
N THR A 23 9.53 0.89 5.47
CA THR A 23 10.05 1.57 6.67
C THR A 23 8.93 2.37 7.35
N PRO A 24 8.75 2.27 8.68
CA PRO A 24 7.76 3.05 9.39
C PRO A 24 8.03 4.55 9.26
N TYR A 25 6.98 5.34 9.04
CA TYR A 25 7.02 6.80 9.11
C TYR A 25 6.53 7.26 10.48
N ASP A 26 7.04 8.39 10.97
CA ASP A 26 6.60 8.96 12.25
C ASP A 26 5.29 9.74 12.07
N TYR A 27 4.22 9.19 12.65
CA TYR A 27 2.86 9.77 12.61
C TYR A 27 2.50 10.54 13.89
N ALA A 28 3.44 10.84 14.79
CA ALA A 28 3.15 11.53 16.05
C ALA A 28 2.36 12.83 15.86
N ALA A 29 2.80 13.70 14.95
CA ALA A 29 2.12 14.96 14.64
C ALA A 29 0.70 14.76 14.06
N PHE A 30 0.52 13.71 13.25
CA PHE A 30 -0.79 13.39 12.69
C PHE A 30 -1.78 12.97 13.80
N HIS A 31 -1.35 12.11 14.72
CA HIS A 31 -2.18 11.67 15.84
C HIS A 31 -2.50 12.78 16.85
N GLU A 32 -1.55 13.68 17.10
CA GLU A 32 -1.77 14.84 17.98
C GLU A 32 -2.82 15.81 17.42
N SER A 33 -2.79 16.04 16.11
CA SER A 33 -3.70 16.98 15.44
C SER A 33 -5.15 16.49 15.32
N LYS A 34 -5.40 15.17 15.48
CA LYS A 34 -6.73 14.52 15.41
C LYS A 34 -7.60 15.06 14.25
N PRO A 35 -7.13 14.97 13.00
CA PRO A 35 -7.83 15.54 11.87
C PRO A 35 -9.15 14.80 11.65
N LYS A 36 -10.24 15.54 11.46
CA LYS A 36 -11.55 14.97 11.13
C LYS A 36 -11.77 14.85 9.62
N SER A 37 -11.16 15.74 8.85
CA SER A 37 -11.29 15.81 7.40
C SER A 37 -9.95 15.69 6.71
N ILE A 38 -9.88 14.88 5.65
CA ILE A 38 -8.67 14.64 4.86
C ILE A 38 -8.94 15.06 3.41
N LEU A 39 -8.08 15.94 2.89
CA LEU A 39 -8.01 16.26 1.47
C LEU A 39 -7.01 15.31 0.82
N VAL A 40 -7.49 14.43 -0.06
CA VAL A 40 -6.63 13.49 -0.80
C VAL A 40 -6.10 14.18 -2.04
N LEU A 41 -4.78 14.31 -2.13
CA LEU A 41 -4.12 14.90 -3.29
C LEU A 41 -3.87 13.82 -4.36
N PRO A 42 -3.82 14.20 -5.67
CA PRO A 42 -3.43 13.29 -6.73
C PRO A 42 -2.07 12.62 -6.45
N PRO A 43 -1.97 11.29 -6.50
CA PRO A 43 -0.71 10.58 -6.26
C PRO A 43 0.33 10.92 -7.33
N MET A 44 1.57 11.12 -6.89
CA MET A 44 2.70 11.28 -7.81
C MET A 44 2.99 9.93 -8.50
N ASN A 45 2.98 9.91 -9.82
CA ASN A 45 3.28 8.70 -10.59
C ASN A 45 4.79 8.56 -10.83
N GLN A 46 5.37 7.48 -10.34
CA GLN A 46 6.76 7.09 -10.62
C GLN A 46 6.85 5.81 -11.46
N SER A 47 5.71 5.34 -11.99
CA SER A 47 5.59 4.16 -12.83
C SER A 47 5.40 4.56 -14.30
N PRO A 48 5.65 3.64 -15.26
CA PRO A 48 5.37 3.89 -16.67
C PRO A 48 3.88 3.85 -17.02
N ASP A 49 3.00 3.41 -16.12
CA ASP A 49 1.55 3.32 -16.39
C ASP A 49 0.88 4.68 -16.24
N VAL A 50 0.35 5.21 -17.33
CA VAL A 50 -0.34 6.52 -17.40
C VAL A 50 -1.55 6.59 -16.45
N LYS A 51 -2.24 5.48 -16.19
CA LYS A 51 -3.45 5.46 -15.36
C LYS A 51 -3.17 5.29 -13.87
N ALA A 52 -1.92 5.05 -13.47
CA ALA A 52 -1.58 4.68 -12.09
C ALA A 52 -2.10 5.67 -11.04
N SER A 53 -1.91 6.98 -11.25
CA SER A 53 -2.38 8.01 -10.31
C SER A 53 -3.89 7.97 -10.11
N HIS A 54 -4.66 7.84 -11.20
CA HIS A 54 -6.12 7.80 -11.13
C HIS A 54 -6.63 6.51 -10.48
N SER A 55 -5.99 5.38 -10.77
CA SER A 55 -6.33 4.10 -10.15
C SER A 55 -6.16 4.12 -8.63
N VAL A 56 -5.05 4.68 -8.15
CA VAL A 56 -4.79 4.84 -6.72
C VAL A 56 -5.76 5.83 -6.09
N LEU A 57 -6.00 6.97 -6.75
CA LEU A 57 -6.89 8.01 -6.24
C LEU A 57 -8.34 7.49 -6.09
N ALA A 58 -8.84 6.74 -7.09
CA ALA A 58 -10.17 6.14 -7.06
C ALA A 58 -10.36 5.16 -5.88
N SER A 59 -9.29 4.50 -5.45
CA SER A 59 -9.32 3.50 -4.37
C SER A 59 -9.03 4.10 -2.99
N ALA A 60 -8.57 5.35 -2.91
CA ALA A 60 -8.13 5.95 -1.65
C ALA A 60 -9.28 6.35 -0.71
N THR A 61 -10.45 6.69 -1.26
CA THR A 61 -11.58 7.22 -0.49
C THR A 61 -12.18 6.21 0.48
N LEU A 62 -12.40 4.97 0.03
CA LEU A 62 -13.05 3.93 0.83
C LEU A 62 -12.30 3.61 2.14
N PRO A 63 -11.01 3.24 2.13
CA PRO A 63 -10.31 2.89 3.37
C PRO A 63 -10.17 4.07 4.34
N LEU A 64 -10.08 5.30 3.83
CA LEU A 64 -10.03 6.50 4.67
C LEU A 64 -11.39 6.80 5.32
N ALA A 65 -12.49 6.59 4.60
CA ALA A 65 -13.83 6.74 5.15
C ALA A 65 -14.13 5.66 6.21
N GLU A 66 -13.71 4.40 5.98
CA GLU A 66 -13.83 3.31 6.95
C GLU A 66 -13.02 3.55 8.23
N ALA A 67 -11.90 4.25 8.12
CA ALA A 67 -11.12 4.71 9.27
C ALA A 67 -11.77 5.88 10.04
N GLY A 68 -12.92 6.39 9.59
CA GLY A 68 -13.72 7.40 10.29
C GLY A 68 -13.43 8.86 9.89
N TYR A 69 -12.71 9.08 8.79
CA TYR A 69 -12.41 10.44 8.31
C TYR A 69 -13.44 10.93 7.29
N TYR A 70 -13.70 12.24 7.29
CA TYR A 70 -14.41 12.91 6.21
C TYR A 70 -13.45 13.13 5.03
N VAL A 71 -13.63 12.38 3.95
CA VAL A 71 -12.78 12.47 2.76
C VAL A 71 -13.39 13.45 1.76
N MET A 72 -12.60 14.44 1.34
CA MET A 72 -12.99 15.33 0.24
C MET A 72 -12.72 14.64 -1.10
N PRO A 73 -13.74 14.32 -1.90
CA PRO A 73 -13.52 13.70 -3.21
C PRO A 73 -12.92 14.72 -4.18
N VAL A 74 -12.03 14.24 -5.04
CA VAL A 74 -11.49 14.99 -6.17
C VAL A 74 -12.30 14.56 -7.40
N ALA A 75 -13.03 15.52 -7.99
CA ALA A 75 -13.81 15.33 -9.21
C ALA A 75 -12.92 15.34 -10.46
#